data_AF-A0A951ACV5-F1
#
_entry.id   AF-A0A951ACV5-F1
#
_cell.length_a   1.000
_cell.length_b   1.000
_cell.length_c   1.000
_cell.angle_alpha   90.00
_cell.angle_beta   90.00
_cell.angle_gamma   90.00
#
_symmetry.space_group_name_H-M   'P 1'
#
loop_
_entity.id
_entity.type
_entity.pdbx_description
1 polymer ?
#
loop_
_entity_poly.entity_id
_entity_poly.type
_entity_poly.pdbx_seq_one_letter_code
_entity_poly.pdbx_strand_id
1 'polypeptide(L)'
;MEEAEVPLEGLEEETHHRAEHGERWISWVALSTAILAVLAAIAGLLSGQHANEAMMSQIESSDQWNYYQAKSVKASVLDAKISLSNTPNEADAQKRDRYEKEQEEIKTEAEHKQAEAKSNFHQHEIFARGVTMFQIAIAIAAISALTKRRRFWIVSLVFGLAGCVFLTLGFLAH
;
A
#
# COMPACT_ATOMS: atom_id res chain seq x y z
N MET A 1 -26.26 -19.20 69.00
CA MET A 1 -25.60 -19.28 67.69
C MET A 1 -26.02 -18.02 66.97
N GLU A 2 -25.13 -17.04 66.91
CA GLU A 2 -25.35 -15.82 66.15
C GLU A 2 -24.56 -16.05 64.86
N GLU A 3 -25.26 -16.36 63.77
CA GLU A 3 -24.62 -16.50 62.47
C GLU A 3 -24.06 -15.13 62.11
N ALA A 4 -22.73 -15.06 61.99
CA ALA A 4 -22.07 -13.86 61.48
C ALA A 4 -22.46 -13.73 60.00
N GLU A 5 -23.50 -12.94 59.73
CA GLU A 5 -23.87 -12.55 58.38
C GLU A 5 -22.66 -11.86 57.74
N VAL A 6 -22.03 -12.55 56.79
CA VAL A 6 -20.95 -12.00 55.99
C VAL A 6 -21.52 -10.78 55.27
N PRO A 7 -20.88 -9.59 55.29
CA PRO A 7 -21.43 -8.39 54.66
C PRO A 7 -21.44 -8.57 53.13
N LEU A 8 -22.52 -9.12 52.58
CA LEU A 8 -22.69 -9.38 51.15
C LEU A 8 -22.99 -8.10 50.37
N GLU A 9 -23.63 -7.10 51.02
CA GLU A 9 -24.01 -5.83 50.39
C GLU A 9 -22.80 -5.05 49.85
N GLY A 10 -21.69 -4.99 50.61
CA GLY A 10 -20.47 -4.31 50.14
C GLY A 10 -19.77 -5.04 48.99
N LEU A 11 -19.91 -6.36 48.90
CA LEU A 11 -19.36 -7.16 47.79
C LEU A 11 -20.23 -7.03 46.53
N GLU A 12 -21.56 -6.98 46.68
CA GLU A 12 -22.47 -6.69 45.57
C GLU A 12 -22.29 -5.27 45.03
N GLU A 13 -22.16 -4.26 45.90
CA GLU A 13 -21.87 -2.88 45.47
C GLU A 13 -20.49 -2.76 44.80
N GLU A 14 -19.44 -3.37 45.33
CA GLU A 14 -18.12 -3.35 44.69
C GLU A 14 -18.10 -4.08 43.35
N THR A 15 -18.85 -5.18 43.21
CA THR A 15 -18.95 -5.92 41.95
C THR A 15 -19.78 -5.17 40.91
N HIS A 16 -20.90 -4.55 41.31
CA HIS A 16 -21.70 -3.68 40.45
C HIS A 16 -20.90 -2.44 40.00
N HIS A 17 -20.19 -1.76 40.90
CA HIS A 17 -19.34 -0.62 40.54
C HIS A 17 -18.17 -0.99 39.61
N ARG A 18 -17.55 -2.17 39.82
CA ARG A 18 -16.51 -2.69 38.90
C ARG A 18 -17.08 -3.11 37.54
N ALA A 19 -18.31 -3.61 37.50
CA ALA A 19 -18.99 -3.97 36.27
C ALA A 19 -19.31 -2.72 35.43
N GLU A 20 -19.92 -1.69 36.02
CA GLU A 20 -20.26 -0.45 35.30
C GLU A 20 -19.03 0.30 34.76
N HIS A 21 -17.95 0.39 35.54
CA HIS A 21 -16.71 1.01 35.09
C HIS A 21 -15.94 0.15 34.06
N GLY A 22 -16.10 -1.17 34.11
CA GLY A 22 -15.57 -2.10 33.11
C GLY A 22 -16.28 -1.96 31.77
N GLU A 23 -17.62 -1.88 31.78
CA GLU A 23 -18.45 -1.71 30.58
C GLU A 23 -18.16 -0.40 29.86
N ARG A 24 -18.14 0.73 30.58
CA ARG A 24 -17.83 2.03 29.98
C ARG A 24 -16.46 2.04 29.29
N TRP A 25 -15.44 1.46 29.91
CA TRP A 25 -14.09 1.40 29.32
C TRP A 25 -14.06 0.50 28.07
N ILE A 26 -14.73 -0.67 28.11
CA ILE A 26 -14.81 -1.57 26.94
C ILE A 26 -15.52 -0.87 25.77
N SER A 27 -16.57 -0.07 26.02
CA SER A 27 -17.23 0.74 24.98
C SER A 27 -16.26 1.73 24.32
N TRP A 28 -15.37 2.38 25.09
CA TRP A 28 -14.33 3.25 24.53
C TRP A 28 -13.29 2.47 23.69
N VAL A 29 -12.89 1.28 24.13
CA VAL A 29 -12.01 0.41 23.33
C VAL A 29 -12.68 0.05 22.00
N ALA A 30 -13.94 -0.36 22.03
CA ALA A 30 -14.71 -0.71 20.83
C ALA A 30 -14.83 0.49 19.88
N LEU A 31 -15.17 1.68 20.38
CA LEU A 31 -15.27 2.90 19.57
C LEU A 31 -13.93 3.26 18.92
N SER A 32 -12.83 3.25 19.69
CA SER A 32 -11.50 3.52 19.15
C SER A 32 -11.08 2.50 18.08
N THR A 33 -11.43 1.23 18.27
CA THR A 33 -11.16 0.16 17.30
C THR A 33 -11.95 0.37 16.00
N ALA A 34 -13.22 0.77 16.10
CA ALA A 34 -14.04 1.09 14.93
C ALA A 34 -13.45 2.26 14.12
N ILE A 35 -12.97 3.31 14.79
CA ILE A 35 -12.32 4.45 14.12
C ILE A 35 -11.03 4.00 13.40
N LEU A 36 -10.18 3.21 14.08
CA LEU A 36 -8.96 2.68 13.47
C LEU A 36 -9.26 1.78 12.26
N ALA A 37 -10.34 1.01 12.30
CA ALA A 37 -10.77 0.17 11.18
C ALA A 37 -11.21 1.00 9.96
N VAL A 38 -11.94 2.09 10.16
CA VAL A 38 -12.31 3.01 9.07
C VAL A 38 -11.06 3.65 8.46
N LEU A 39 -10.12 4.12 9.29
CA LEU A 39 -8.85 4.68 8.81
C LEU A 39 -8.01 3.65 8.05
N ALA A 40 -7.95 2.41 8.54
CA ALA A 40 -7.27 1.31 7.86
C ALA A 40 -7.89 1.00 6.49
N ALA A 41 -9.22 1.03 6.39
CA ALA A 41 -9.93 0.81 5.13
C ALA A 41 -9.64 1.92 4.11
N ILE A 42 -9.63 3.19 4.54
CA ILE A 42 -9.28 4.33 3.70
C ILE A 42 -7.83 4.22 3.22
N ALA A 43 -6.89 3.95 4.13
CA ALA A 43 -5.48 3.75 3.78
C ALA A 43 -5.29 2.57 2.81
N GLY A 44 -6.05 1.49 2.99
CA GLY A 44 -6.02 0.32 2.10
C GLY A 44 -6.54 0.62 0.70
N LEU A 45 -7.63 1.38 0.59
CA LEU A 45 -8.16 1.81 -0.70
C LEU A 45 -7.16 2.71 -1.44
N LEU A 46 -6.58 3.70 -0.75
CA LEU A 46 -5.63 4.63 -1.35
C LEU A 46 -4.32 3.91 -1.75
N SER A 47 -3.80 3.02 -0.89
CA SER A 47 -2.70 2.13 -1.23
C SER A 47 -3.03 1.32 -2.49
N GLY A 48 -4.21 0.69 -2.55
CA GLY A 48 -4.63 -0.14 -3.67
C GLY A 48 -4.71 0.63 -4.99
N GLN A 49 -5.21 1.87 -4.97
CA GLN A 49 -5.26 2.73 -6.16
C GLN A 49 -3.85 3.03 -6.70
N HIS A 50 -2.92 3.44 -5.83
CA HIS A 50 -1.53 3.70 -6.25
C HIS A 50 -0.80 2.44 -6.71
N ALA A 51 -1.06 1.27 -6.10
CA ALA A 51 -0.54 0.00 -6.60
C ALA A 51 -0.99 -0.26 -8.03
N ASN A 52 -2.29 -0.08 -8.27
CA ASN A 52 -2.90 -0.39 -9.54
C ASN A 52 -2.40 0.54 -10.64
N GLU A 53 -2.25 1.83 -10.34
CA GLU A 53 -1.70 2.83 -11.26
C GLU A 53 -0.21 2.57 -11.55
N ALA A 54 0.60 2.30 -10.53
CA ALA A 54 2.01 1.92 -10.70
C ALA A 54 2.16 0.65 -11.55
N MET A 55 1.31 -0.36 -11.31
CA MET A 55 1.28 -1.59 -12.08
C MET A 55 0.90 -1.34 -13.54
N MET A 56 -0.09 -0.46 -13.80
CA MET A 56 -0.48 -0.09 -15.16
C MET A 56 0.67 0.60 -15.90
N SER A 57 1.31 1.62 -15.31
CA SER A 57 2.47 2.29 -15.91
C SER A 57 3.64 1.31 -16.15
N GLN A 58 3.84 0.35 -15.25
CA GLN A 58 4.86 -0.68 -15.41
C GLN A 58 4.55 -1.65 -16.56
N ILE A 59 3.28 -2.03 -16.75
CA ILE A 59 2.82 -2.83 -17.90
C ILE A 59 3.03 -2.05 -19.19
N GLU A 60 2.60 -0.79 -19.25
CA GLU A 60 2.79 0.05 -20.43
C GLU A 60 4.27 0.26 -20.79
N SER A 61 5.13 0.48 -19.79
CA SER A 61 6.59 0.53 -20.00
C SER A 61 7.14 -0.79 -20.55
N SER A 62 6.67 -1.93 -20.01
CA SER A 62 7.05 -3.25 -20.51
C SER A 62 6.61 -3.47 -21.96
N ASP A 63 5.42 -2.99 -22.33
CA ASP A 63 4.92 -3.05 -23.70
C ASP A 63 5.76 -2.20 -24.66
N GLN A 64 6.20 -1.01 -24.22
CA GLN A 64 7.13 -0.18 -25.00
C GLN A 64 8.49 -0.86 -25.18
N TRP A 65 9.04 -1.47 -24.13
CA TRP A 65 10.27 -2.27 -24.26
C TRP A 65 10.08 -3.46 -25.20
N ASN A 66 8.94 -4.15 -25.15
CA ASN A 66 8.63 -5.23 -26.09
C ASN A 66 8.55 -4.71 -27.54
N TYR A 67 7.98 -3.53 -27.74
CA TYR A 67 7.90 -2.89 -29.06
C TYR A 67 9.27 -2.45 -29.59
N TYR A 68 10.12 -1.89 -28.71
CA TYR A 68 11.53 -1.58 -29.01
C TYR A 68 12.27 -2.84 -29.47
N GLN A 69 12.16 -3.95 -28.72
CA GLN A 69 12.80 -5.21 -29.07
C GLN A 69 12.32 -5.74 -30.43
N ALA A 70 11.01 -5.68 -30.69
CA ALA A 70 10.45 -6.09 -31.99
C ALA A 70 10.97 -5.22 -33.15
N LYS A 71 11.13 -3.90 -32.95
CA LYS A 71 11.74 -2.99 -33.94
C LYS A 71 13.21 -3.29 -34.15
N SER A 72 13.98 -3.51 -33.08
CA SER A 72 15.40 -3.86 -33.13
C SER A 72 15.64 -5.15 -33.93
N VAL A 73 14.79 -6.17 -33.75
CA VAL A 73 14.85 -7.40 -34.55
C VAL A 73 14.58 -7.10 -36.03
N LYS A 74 13.56 -6.29 -36.36
CA LYS A 74 13.29 -5.89 -37.76
C LYS A 74 14.45 -5.11 -38.37
N ALA A 75 15.06 -4.20 -37.62
CA ALA A 75 16.23 -3.44 -38.04
C ALA A 75 17.43 -4.37 -38.28
N SER A 76 17.67 -5.34 -37.39
CA SER A 76 18.73 -6.34 -37.53
C SER A 76 18.55 -7.24 -38.75
N VAL A 77 17.30 -7.65 -39.04
CA VAL A 77 16.97 -8.42 -40.26
C VAL A 77 17.18 -7.57 -41.52
N LEU A 78 16.80 -6.29 -41.49
CA LEU A 78 17.06 -5.36 -42.58
C LEU A 78 18.57 -5.16 -42.79
N ASP A 79 19.34 -5.06 -41.70
CA ASP A 79 20.79 -4.94 -41.75
C ASP A 79 21.46 -6.17 -42.37
N ALA A 80 21.03 -7.36 -41.95
CA ALA A 80 21.46 -8.61 -42.54
C ALA A 80 21.12 -8.66 -44.04
N LYS A 81 19.88 -8.30 -44.43
CA LYS A 81 19.48 -8.24 -45.85
C LYS A 81 20.42 -7.33 -46.64
N ILE A 82 20.70 -6.13 -46.16
CA ILE A 82 21.57 -5.16 -46.86
C ILE A 82 23.01 -5.70 -46.95
N SER A 83 23.54 -6.30 -45.88
CA SER A 83 24.89 -6.89 -45.86
C SER A 83 25.05 -8.05 -46.84
N LEU A 84 23.98 -8.82 -47.08
CA LEU A 84 23.93 -9.88 -48.08
C LEU A 84 23.62 -9.38 -49.50
N SER A 85 23.14 -8.15 -49.66
CA SER A 85 22.78 -7.56 -50.95
C SER A 85 23.99 -6.86 -51.56
N ASN A 86 24.54 -7.37 -52.67
CA ASN A 86 25.66 -6.75 -53.39
C ASN A 86 25.29 -5.44 -54.14
N THR A 87 24.06 -4.94 -53.97
CA THR A 87 23.56 -3.74 -54.66
C THR A 87 23.15 -2.69 -53.61
N PRO A 88 23.77 -1.49 -53.61
CA PRO A 88 23.34 -0.40 -52.73
C PRO A 88 21.91 0.03 -53.07
N ASN A 89 21.02 -0.03 -52.08
CA ASN A 89 19.63 0.41 -52.22
C ASN A 89 19.37 1.57 -51.24
N GLU A 90 19.30 2.80 -51.74
CA GLU A 90 19.03 4.02 -50.92
C GLU A 90 17.73 3.91 -50.11
N ALA A 91 16.72 3.20 -50.63
CA ALA A 91 15.46 2.98 -49.92
C ALA A 91 15.62 2.13 -48.65
N ASP A 92 16.60 1.22 -48.64
CA ASP A 92 16.90 0.38 -47.47
C ASP A 92 17.74 1.17 -46.43
N ALA A 93 18.59 2.11 -46.86
CA ALA A 93 19.30 3.04 -45.97
C ALA A 93 18.34 4.01 -45.26
N GLN A 94 17.39 4.62 -46.00
CA GLN A 94 16.36 5.48 -45.40
C GLN A 94 15.46 4.74 -44.39
N LYS A 95 15.21 3.44 -44.62
CA LYS A 95 14.45 2.62 -43.67
C LYS A 95 15.21 2.35 -42.37
N ARG A 96 16.54 2.18 -42.41
CA ARG A 96 17.35 2.06 -41.19
C ARG A 96 17.26 3.32 -40.34
N ASP A 97 17.54 4.48 -40.92
CA ASP A 97 17.49 5.77 -40.21
C ASP A 97 16.13 6.00 -39.55
N ARG A 98 15.05 5.63 -40.26
CA ARG A 98 13.70 5.72 -39.71
C ARG A 98 13.49 4.76 -38.54
N TYR A 99 13.95 3.52 -38.63
CA TYR A 99 13.86 2.55 -37.53
C TYR A 99 14.74 2.91 -36.34
N GLU A 100 15.88 3.56 -36.55
CA GLU A 100 16.75 4.04 -35.47
C GLU A 100 16.10 5.18 -34.70
N LYS A 101 15.55 6.18 -35.40
CA LYS A 101 14.79 7.27 -34.77
C LYS A 101 13.56 6.77 -34.00
N GLU A 102 12.77 5.90 -34.63
CA GLU A 102 11.60 5.32 -33.97
C GLU A 102 12.01 4.50 -32.72
N GLN A 103 13.13 3.78 -32.77
CA GLN A 103 13.67 3.08 -31.59
C GLN A 103 14.09 4.02 -30.46
N GLU A 104 14.71 5.15 -30.78
CA GLU A 104 15.11 6.15 -29.78
C GLU A 104 13.88 6.81 -29.12
N GLU A 105 12.85 7.13 -29.89
CA GLU A 105 11.56 7.63 -29.38
C GLU A 105 10.89 6.61 -28.46
N ILE A 106 10.79 5.33 -28.87
CA ILE A 106 10.18 4.26 -28.07
C ILE A 106 10.95 4.05 -26.77
N LYS A 107 12.29 4.09 -26.83
CA LYS A 107 13.14 3.94 -25.64
C LYS A 107 12.92 5.07 -24.65
N THR A 108 12.88 6.31 -25.13
CA THR A 108 12.65 7.49 -24.28
C THR A 108 11.28 7.42 -23.60
N GLU A 109 10.24 7.03 -24.34
CA GLU A 109 8.90 6.83 -23.81
C GLU A 109 8.86 5.71 -22.75
N ALA A 110 9.53 4.58 -23.01
CA ALA A 110 9.62 3.46 -22.08
C ALA A 110 10.30 3.84 -20.76
N GLU A 111 11.40 4.61 -20.83
CA GLU A 111 12.14 5.12 -19.67
C GLU A 111 11.31 6.14 -18.88
N HIS A 112 10.57 7.02 -19.55
CA HIS A 112 9.68 7.98 -18.90
C HIS A 112 8.57 7.26 -18.10
N LYS A 113 7.88 6.30 -18.73
CA LYS A 113 6.83 5.51 -18.05
C LYS A 113 7.38 4.66 -16.90
N GLN A 114 8.63 4.19 -17.00
CA GLN A 114 9.29 3.46 -15.93
C GLN A 114 9.60 4.35 -14.72
N ALA A 115 10.03 5.58 -14.95
CA ALA A 115 10.26 6.55 -13.89
C ALA A 115 8.95 6.91 -13.15
N GLU A 116 7.87 7.10 -13.91
CA GLU A 116 6.53 7.37 -13.38
C GLU A 116 6.01 6.20 -12.54
N ALA A 117 6.12 4.97 -13.04
CA ALA A 117 5.78 3.76 -12.29
C ALA A 117 6.52 3.68 -10.94
N LYS A 118 7.82 3.99 -10.94
CA LYS A 118 8.67 3.93 -9.73
C LYS A 118 8.25 4.94 -8.67
N SER A 119 7.80 6.12 -9.08
CA SER A 119 7.24 7.14 -8.16
C SER A 119 5.96 6.63 -7.49
N ASN A 120 5.03 6.09 -8.29
CA ASN A 120 3.76 5.55 -7.80
C ASN A 120 3.96 4.32 -6.86
N PHE A 121 4.98 3.49 -7.11
CA PHE A 121 5.36 2.40 -6.19
C PHE A 121 5.83 2.88 -4.81
N HIS A 122 6.52 4.02 -4.74
CA HIS A 122 6.96 4.59 -3.47
C HIS A 122 5.78 5.04 -2.62
N GLN A 123 4.78 5.68 -3.25
CA GLN A 123 3.55 6.06 -2.56
C GLN A 123 2.78 4.83 -2.07
N HIS A 124 2.65 3.79 -2.89
CA HIS A 124 2.07 2.51 -2.47
C HIS A 124 2.75 1.94 -1.21
N GLU A 125 4.09 1.86 -1.17
CA GLU A 125 4.80 1.31 -0.01
C GLU A 125 4.50 2.07 1.29
N ILE A 126 4.37 3.40 1.23
CA ILE A 126 4.09 4.23 2.41
C ILE A 126 2.68 3.92 2.94
N PHE A 127 1.68 3.88 2.05
CA PHE A 127 0.30 3.57 2.46
C PHE A 127 0.16 2.12 2.96
N ALA A 128 0.81 1.15 2.32
CA ALA A 128 0.80 -0.24 2.75
C ALA A 128 1.38 -0.42 4.16
N ARG A 129 2.47 0.29 4.49
CA ARG A 129 3.04 0.32 5.86
C ARG A 129 2.08 0.96 6.88
N GLY A 130 1.31 1.97 6.47
CA GLY A 130 0.26 2.55 7.32
C GLY A 130 -0.85 1.54 7.64
N VAL A 131 -1.34 0.81 6.64
CA VAL A 131 -2.38 -0.23 6.79
C VAL A 131 -1.95 -1.30 7.79
N THR A 132 -0.72 -1.80 7.69
CA THR A 132 -0.22 -2.85 8.61
C THR A 132 -0.12 -2.35 10.05
N MET A 133 0.28 -1.08 10.27
CA MET A 133 0.28 -0.47 11.60
C MET A 133 -1.12 -0.39 12.21
N PHE A 134 -2.15 -0.03 11.41
CA PHE A 134 -3.54 -0.04 11.89
C PHE A 134 -4.03 -1.45 12.20
N GLN A 135 -3.67 -2.47 11.42
CA GLN A 135 -4.03 -3.86 11.71
C GLN A 135 -3.43 -4.35 13.02
N ILE A 136 -2.16 -4.02 13.30
CA ILE A 136 -1.50 -4.31 14.58
C ILE A 136 -2.23 -3.59 15.73
N ALA A 137 -2.59 -2.32 15.55
CA ALA A 137 -3.33 -1.55 16.55
C ALA A 137 -4.69 -2.19 16.87
N ILE A 138 -5.45 -2.60 15.85
CA ILE A 138 -6.75 -3.27 16.00
C ILE A 138 -6.59 -4.61 16.73
N ALA A 139 -5.58 -5.41 16.39
CA ALA A 139 -5.32 -6.68 17.06
C ALA A 139 -5.02 -6.49 18.55
N ILE A 140 -4.18 -5.51 18.90
CA ILE A 140 -3.85 -5.18 20.29
C ILE A 140 -5.08 -4.63 21.03
N ALA A 141 -5.94 -3.85 20.36
CA ALA A 141 -7.19 -3.36 20.94
C ALA A 141 -8.17 -4.52 21.25
N ALA A 142 -8.27 -5.51 20.37
CA ALA A 142 -9.06 -6.72 20.61
C ALA A 142 -8.52 -7.54 21.80
N ILE A 143 -7.19 -7.73 21.87
CA ILE A 143 -6.53 -8.40 23.03
C ILE A 143 -6.80 -7.62 24.31
N SER A 144 -6.77 -6.28 24.26
CA SER A 144 -7.07 -5.42 25.40
C SER A 144 -8.50 -5.64 25.91
N ALA A 145 -9.48 -5.68 24.99
CA ALA A 145 -10.88 -5.92 25.33
C ALA A 145 -11.08 -7.30 25.99
N LEU A 146 -10.47 -8.36 25.44
CA LEU A 146 -10.54 -9.72 25.99
C LEU A 146 -9.85 -9.84 27.36
N THR A 147 -8.68 -9.23 27.52
CA THR A 147 -7.87 -9.36 28.74
C THR A 147 -8.33 -8.40 29.85
N LYS A 148 -9.29 -7.50 29.57
CA LYS A 148 -9.74 -6.43 30.46
C LYS A 148 -8.59 -5.59 31.07
N ARG A 149 -7.46 -5.48 30.35
CA ARG A 149 -6.24 -4.80 30.82
C ARG A 149 -6.02 -3.48 30.07
N ARG A 150 -6.23 -2.35 30.77
CA ARG A 150 -6.09 -0.98 30.23
C ARG A 150 -4.74 -0.68 29.57
N ARG A 151 -3.65 -1.35 29.98
CA ARG A 151 -2.31 -1.13 29.41
C ARG A 151 -2.25 -1.45 27.91
N PHE A 152 -2.92 -2.52 27.48
CA PHE A 152 -2.90 -2.93 26.07
C PHE A 152 -3.67 -1.93 25.20
N TRP A 153 -4.74 -1.32 25.72
CA TRP A 153 -5.46 -0.26 25.00
C TRP A 153 -4.59 0.96 24.73
N ILE A 154 -3.79 1.41 25.70
CA ILE A 154 -2.85 2.53 25.49
C ILE A 154 -1.83 2.18 24.40
N VAL A 155 -1.30 0.95 24.41
CA VAL A 155 -0.39 0.48 23.37
C VAL A 155 -1.07 0.50 21.99
N SER A 156 -2.31 0.03 21.87
CA SER A 156 -3.05 0.11 20.59
C SER A 156 -3.23 1.54 20.10
N LEU A 157 -3.44 2.51 20.99
CA LEU A 157 -3.57 3.92 20.61
C LEU A 157 -2.25 4.51 20.10
N VAL A 158 -1.11 4.12 20.68
CA VAL A 158 0.23 4.55 20.20
C VAL A 158 0.48 4.01 18.79
N PHE A 159 0.19 2.73 18.54
CA PHE A 159 0.29 2.14 17.21
C PHE A 159 -0.70 2.78 16.22
N GLY A 160 -1.92 3.07 16.66
CA GLY A 160 -2.92 3.79 15.86
C GLY A 160 -2.46 5.19 15.48
N LEU A 161 -1.85 5.94 16.40
CA LEU A 161 -1.29 7.26 16.14
C LEU A 161 -0.13 7.21 15.15
N ALA A 162 0.77 6.22 15.30
CA ALA A 162 1.85 6.00 14.33
C ALA A 162 1.28 5.69 12.93
N GLY A 163 0.24 4.86 12.83
CA GLY A 163 -0.50 4.62 11.59
C GLY A 163 -1.07 5.89 10.97
N CYS A 164 -1.68 6.77 11.79
CA CYS A 164 -2.16 8.08 11.33
C CYS A 164 -1.02 8.95 10.78
N VAL A 165 0.15 8.97 11.41
CA VAL A 165 1.31 9.71 10.91
C VAL A 165 1.71 9.20 9.52
N PHE A 166 1.82 7.88 9.33
CA PHE A 166 2.11 7.30 8.01
C PHE A 166 1.04 7.64 6.97
N LEU A 167 -0.24 7.61 7.36
CA LEU A 167 -1.35 8.00 6.47
C LEU A 167 -1.24 9.48 6.05
N THR A 168 -0.96 10.38 7.00
CA THR A 168 -0.78 11.81 6.70
C THR A 168 0.47 12.07 5.84
N LEU A 169 1.59 11.40 6.12
CA LEU A 169 2.79 11.52 5.30
C LEU A 169 2.57 10.99 3.88
N GLY A 170 1.85 9.88 3.73
CA GLY A 170 1.45 9.38 2.41
C GLY A 170 0.55 10.37 1.67
N PHE A 171 -0.41 11.00 2.37
CA PHE A 171 -1.30 12.00 1.79
C PHE A 171 -0.59 13.32 1.42
N LEU A 172 0.41 13.74 2.19
CA LEU A 172 1.22 14.94 1.91
C LEU A 172 2.31 14.68 0.84
N ALA A 173 2.70 13.42 0.64
CA ALA A 173 3.65 13.01 -0.40
C ALA A 173 2.94 12.67 -1.73
N HIS A 174 1.61 12.72 -1.75
CA HIS A 174 0.78 12.72 -2.96
C HIS A 174 0.82 14.10 -3.62
#